data_AF-A0A8I1RCR9-F1
#
_entry.id   AF-A0A8I1RCR9-F1
#
_cell.length_a   1.000
_cell.length_b   1.000
_cell.length_c   1.000
_cell.angle_alpha   90.00
_cell.angle_beta   90.00
_cell.angle_gamma   90.00
#
_symmetry.space_group_name_H-M   'P 1'
#
loop_
_entity.id
_entity.type
_entity.pdbx_description
1 polymer ?
#
loop_
_entity_poly.entity_id
_entity_poly.type
_entity_poly.pdbx_seq_one_letter_code
_entity_poly.pdbx_strand_id
1 'polypeptide(L)'
;MASLPLKTAPARSSQDRERLFFLAMSLAVAAMVVGGFGLRIVLGVTNFAQPWWVHVHAVSFMGWIALYIAQNALVAAHRVDLHRRLGIAGAVFAAWIVVVGLALTVQMVAEGRSPPFFMPGFFLVLNALNAAFFAGLF
;
A
#
# COMPACT_ATOMS: atom_id res chain seq x y z
N MET A 1 -46.23 3.44 -35.85
CA MET A 1 -44.82 3.14 -35.46
C MET A 1 -44.73 3.26 -33.95
N ALA A 2 -44.72 2.14 -33.22
CA ALA A 2 -44.61 2.15 -31.76
C ALA A 2 -43.14 2.27 -31.36
N SER A 3 -42.76 3.34 -30.69
CA SER A 3 -41.41 3.54 -30.15
C SER A 3 -41.19 2.61 -28.95
N LEU A 4 -40.20 1.72 -29.06
CA LEU A 4 -39.75 0.87 -27.96
C LEU A 4 -39.22 1.75 -26.82
N PRO A 5 -39.66 1.57 -25.56
CA PRO A 5 -39.11 2.31 -24.44
C PRO A 5 -37.64 1.93 -24.24
N LEU A 6 -36.75 2.92 -24.33
CA LEU A 6 -35.34 2.77 -23.97
C LEU A 6 -35.26 2.43 -22.48
N LYS A 7 -34.99 1.16 -22.18
CA LYS A 7 -34.73 0.71 -20.81
C LYS A 7 -33.37 1.26 -20.39
N THR A 8 -33.37 2.43 -19.76
CA THR A 8 -32.18 3.00 -19.15
C THR A 8 -31.71 2.06 -18.06
N ALA A 9 -30.44 1.67 -18.11
CA ALA A 9 -29.85 0.86 -17.04
C ALA A 9 -29.99 1.62 -15.71
N PRO A 10 -30.33 0.94 -14.61
CA PRO A 10 -30.48 1.60 -13.31
C PRO A 10 -29.16 2.29 -12.94
N ALA A 11 -29.25 3.55 -12.54
CA ALA A 11 -28.11 4.30 -12.05
C ALA A 11 -27.52 3.60 -10.81
N ARG A 12 -26.19 3.57 -10.70
CA ARG A 12 -25.50 2.99 -9.53
C ARG A 12 -25.94 3.66 -8.23
N SER A 13 -26.08 2.86 -7.16
CA SER A 13 -26.40 3.40 -5.84
C SER A 13 -25.26 4.27 -5.29
N SER A 14 -25.54 5.08 -4.25
CA SER A 14 -24.48 5.83 -3.55
C SER A 14 -23.39 4.91 -3.00
N GLN A 15 -23.78 3.77 -2.43
CA GLN A 15 -22.87 2.77 -1.88
C GLN A 15 -21.98 2.15 -2.96
N ASP A 16 -22.51 1.85 -4.15
CA ASP A 16 -21.69 1.30 -5.23
C ASP A 16 -20.66 2.31 -5.76
N ARG A 17 -21.04 3.60 -5.82
CA ARG A 17 -20.11 4.67 -6.19
C ARG A 17 -18.99 4.84 -5.17
N GLU A 18 -19.33 4.76 -3.88
CA GLU A 18 -18.36 4.82 -2.79
C GLU A 18 -17.33 3.66 -2.86
N ARG A 19 -17.79 2.44 -3.08
CA ARG A 19 -16.90 1.27 -3.23
C ARG A 19 -15.96 1.40 -4.42
N LEU A 20 -16.47 1.90 -5.55
CA LEU A 20 -15.66 2.16 -6.74
C LEU A 20 -14.67 3.30 -6.52
N PHE A 21 -15.04 4.32 -5.76
CA PHE A 21 -14.14 5.41 -5.38
C PHE A 21 -12.94 4.88 -4.57
N PHE A 22 -13.18 4.08 -3.54
CA PHE A 22 -12.11 3.49 -2.74
C PHE A 22 -11.22 2.53 -3.55
N LEU A 23 -11.81 1.74 -4.45
CA LEU A 23 -11.04 0.93 -5.39
C LEU A 23 -10.16 1.78 -6.31
N ALA A 24 -10.71 2.83 -6.92
CA ALA A 24 -9.97 3.74 -7.78
C ALA A 24 -8.82 4.42 -7.02
N MET A 25 -9.07 4.86 -5.78
CA MET A 25 -8.04 5.44 -4.92
C MET A 25 -6.94 4.43 -4.58
N SER A 26 -7.28 3.17 -4.32
CA SER A 26 -6.28 2.12 -4.07
C SER A 26 -5.36 1.89 -5.27
N LEU A 27 -5.92 1.95 -6.49
CA LEU A 27 -5.15 1.84 -7.73
C LEU A 27 -4.29 3.08 -7.98
N ALA A 28 -4.79 4.27 -7.66
CA ALA A 28 -4.02 5.52 -7.75
C ALA A 28 -2.81 5.50 -6.81
N VAL A 29 -2.99 5.04 -5.57
CA VAL A 29 -1.91 4.84 -4.60
C VAL A 29 -0.89 3.83 -5.13
N ALA A 30 -1.35 2.69 -5.66
CA ALA A 30 -0.46 1.69 -6.24
C ALA A 30 0.33 2.22 -7.45
N ALA A 31 -0.32 2.97 -8.33
CA ALA A 31 0.33 3.62 -9.47
C ALA A 31 1.38 4.64 -9.01
N MET A 32 1.10 5.43 -7.97
CA MET A 32 2.06 6.37 -7.39
C MET A 32 3.29 5.64 -6.82
N VAL A 33 3.07 4.56 -6.08
CA VAL A 33 4.14 3.75 -5.49
C VAL A 33 5.00 3.11 -6.58
N VAL A 34 4.40 2.34 -7.49
CA VAL A 34 5.11 1.64 -8.57
C VAL A 34 5.80 2.63 -9.51
N GLY A 35 5.10 3.71 -9.88
CA GLY A 35 5.64 4.76 -10.74
C GLY A 35 6.82 5.49 -10.09
N GLY A 36 6.73 5.82 -8.80
CA GLY A 36 7.81 6.46 -8.05
C GLY A 36 9.08 5.61 -7.99
N PHE A 37 8.97 4.33 -7.63
CA PHE A 37 10.12 3.43 -7.59
C PHE A 37 10.67 3.11 -8.99
N GLY A 38 9.78 2.85 -9.96
CA GLY A 38 10.14 2.59 -11.35
C GLY A 38 10.89 3.76 -11.97
N LEU A 39 10.46 5.00 -11.72
CA LEU A 39 11.14 6.20 -12.18
C LEU A 39 12.57 6.30 -11.64
N ARG A 40 12.80 5.97 -10.35
CA ARG A 40 14.17 6.00 -9.79
C ARG A 40 15.10 4.97 -10.43
N ILE A 41 14.56 3.82 -10.86
CA ILE A 41 15.31 2.81 -11.61
C ILE A 41 15.64 3.31 -13.02
N VAL A 42 14.63 3.84 -13.74
CA VAL A 42 14.82 4.37 -15.10
C VAL A 42 15.82 5.53 -15.13
N LEU A 43 15.81 6.39 -14.12
CA LEU A 43 16.76 7.50 -13.98
C LEU A 43 18.16 7.06 -13.49
N GLY A 44 18.39 5.76 -13.25
CA GLY A 44 19.68 5.24 -12.80
C GLY A 44 20.07 5.62 -11.37
N VAL A 45 19.13 6.14 -10.57
CA VAL A 45 19.37 6.52 -9.17
C VAL A 45 19.49 5.29 -8.27
N THR A 46 18.78 4.21 -8.62
CA THR A 46 18.86 2.91 -7.95
C THR A 46 18.75 1.79 -8.98
N ASN A 47 19.07 0.57 -8.57
CA ASN A 47 18.99 -0.64 -9.40
C ASN A 47 18.67 -1.86 -8.53
N PHE A 48 18.65 -3.06 -9.12
CA PHE A 48 18.34 -4.30 -8.39
C PHE A 48 19.52 -4.92 -7.64
N ALA A 49 20.74 -4.39 -7.77
CA ALA A 49 21.92 -4.82 -7.02
C ALA A 49 22.02 -4.13 -5.65
N GLN A 50 20.88 -4.00 -4.95
CA GLN A 50 20.84 -3.47 -3.59
C GLN A 50 21.04 -4.60 -2.57
N PRO A 51 21.40 -4.29 -1.32
CA PRO A 51 21.50 -5.29 -0.26
C PRO A 51 20.19 -6.07 -0.10
N TRP A 52 20.28 -7.35 0.28
CA TRP A 52 19.13 -8.25 0.41
C TRP A 52 17.99 -7.69 1.28
N TRP A 53 18.31 -6.91 2.31
CA TRP A 53 17.33 -6.30 3.21
C TRP A 53 16.47 -5.22 2.51
N VAL A 54 16.96 -4.60 1.43
CA VAL A 54 16.17 -3.72 0.55
C VAL A 54 15.13 -4.53 -0.23
N HIS A 55 15.45 -5.77 -0.61
CA HIS A 55 14.49 -6.64 -1.28
C HIS A 55 13.41 -7.13 -0.30
N VAL A 56 13.77 -7.39 0.96
CA VAL A 56 12.78 -7.68 2.02
C VAL A 56 11.83 -6.50 2.22
N HIS A 57 12.34 -5.27 2.24
CA HIS A 57 11.50 -4.07 2.21
C HIS A 57 10.56 -4.07 1.01
N ALA A 58 11.12 -4.18 -0.20
CA ALA A 58 10.36 -4.07 -1.43
C ALA A 58 9.24 -5.12 -1.50
N VAL A 59 9.55 -6.40 -1.23
CA VAL A 59 8.56 -7.48 -1.25
C VAL A 59 7.49 -7.28 -0.19
N SER A 60 7.86 -6.90 1.03
CA SER A 60 6.89 -6.71 2.13
C SER A 60 5.90 -5.60 1.81
N PHE A 61 6.39 -4.42 1.39
CA PHE A 61 5.53 -3.28 1.14
C PHE A 61 4.79 -3.38 -0.21
N MET A 62 5.35 -4.04 -1.23
CA MET A 62 4.58 -4.35 -2.45
C MET A 62 3.47 -5.36 -2.16
N GLY A 63 3.74 -6.37 -1.32
CA GLY A 63 2.72 -7.27 -0.80
C GLY A 63 1.61 -6.52 -0.05
N TRP A 64 1.97 -5.49 0.73
CA TRP A 64 1.00 -4.65 1.44
C TRP A 64 0.09 -3.88 0.48
N ILE A 65 0.67 -3.28 -0.57
CA ILE A 65 -0.10 -2.59 -1.61
C ILE A 65 -1.02 -3.55 -2.37
N ALA A 66 -0.55 -4.76 -2.70
CA ALA A 66 -1.36 -5.78 -3.34
C ALA A 66 -2.54 -6.21 -2.45
N LEU A 67 -2.29 -6.43 -1.16
CA LEU A 67 -3.34 -6.71 -0.17
C LEU A 67 -4.34 -5.56 -0.08
N TYR A 68 -3.88 -4.31 -0.04
CA TYR A 68 -4.75 -3.13 0.01
C TYR A 68 -5.68 -3.03 -1.20
N ILE A 69 -5.16 -3.26 -2.42
CA ILE A 69 -5.97 -3.34 -3.63
C ILE A 69 -6.98 -4.50 -3.53
N ALA A 70 -6.52 -5.68 -3.14
CA ALA A 70 -7.37 -6.86 -3.01
C ALA A 70 -8.54 -6.61 -2.05
N GLN A 71 -8.30 -5.96 -0.91
CA GLN A 71 -9.34 -5.62 0.06
C GLN A 71 -10.40 -4.69 -0.53
N ASN A 72 -9.99 -3.64 -1.25
CA ASN A 72 -10.92 -2.73 -1.91
C ASN A 72 -11.69 -3.42 -3.05
N ALA A 73 -11.01 -4.27 -3.83
CA ALA A 73 -11.62 -5.02 -4.93
C ALA A 73 -12.67 -6.01 -4.43
N LEU A 74 -12.40 -6.71 -3.31
CA LEU A 74 -13.37 -7.64 -2.70
C LEU A 74 -14.63 -6.92 -2.25
N VAL A 75 -14.51 -5.75 -1.62
CA VAL A 75 -15.68 -4.96 -1.22
C VAL A 75 -16.44 -4.44 -2.44
N ALA A 76 -15.75 -3.93 -3.47
CA ALA A 76 -16.36 -3.51 -4.73
C ALA A 76 -17.05 -4.67 -5.47
N ALA A 77 -16.56 -5.90 -5.32
CA ALA A 77 -17.15 -7.12 -5.86
C ALA A 77 -18.24 -7.73 -4.96
N HIS A 78 -18.64 -7.05 -3.87
CA HIS A 78 -19.62 -7.53 -2.88
C HIS A 78 -19.21 -8.85 -2.19
N ARG A 79 -17.91 -9.17 -2.16
CA ARG A 79 -17.32 -10.35 -1.49
C ARG A 79 -16.77 -9.99 -0.10
N VAL A 80 -17.64 -9.44 0.75
CA VAL A 80 -17.27 -8.97 2.09
C VAL A 80 -16.86 -10.13 3.01
N ASP A 81 -17.34 -11.34 2.73
CA ASP A 81 -16.94 -12.57 3.41
C ASP A 81 -15.43 -12.84 3.23
N LEU A 82 -14.92 -12.75 2.01
CA LEU A 82 -13.50 -12.91 1.72
C LEU A 82 -12.68 -11.73 2.25
N HIS A 83 -13.21 -10.51 2.17
CA HIS A 83 -12.55 -9.32 2.74
C HIS A 83 -12.24 -9.51 4.23
N ARG A 84 -13.22 -10.00 5.00
CA ARG A 84 -13.06 -10.28 6.44
C ARG A 84 -12.04 -11.38 6.70
N ARG A 85 -12.09 -12.48 5.95
CA ARG A 85 -11.14 -13.60 6.09
C ARG A 85 -9.71 -13.17 5.77
N LEU A 86 -9.53 -12.48 4.64
CA LEU A 86 -8.25 -11.94 4.22
C LEU A 86 -7.76 -10.83 5.17
N GLY A 87 -8.69 -10.09 5.80
CA GLY A 87 -8.39 -9.05 6.79
C GLY A 87 -7.65 -9.59 8.01
N ILE A 88 -7.99 -10.80 8.47
CA ILE A 88 -7.28 -11.45 9.58
C ILE A 88 -5.82 -11.73 9.19
N ALA A 89 -5.59 -12.29 8.00
CA ALA A 89 -4.24 -12.47 7.48
C ALA A 89 -3.51 -11.14 7.30
N GLY A 90 -4.25 -10.10 6.88
CA GLY A 90 -3.76 -8.73 6.79
C GLY A 90 -3.31 -8.15 8.12
N ALA A 91 -4.02 -8.43 9.23
CA ALA A 91 -3.64 -7.99 10.56
C ALA A 91 -2.34 -8.63 11.04
N VAL A 92 -2.16 -9.92 10.79
CA VAL A 92 -0.88 -10.60 11.04
C VAL A 92 0.23 -10.00 10.18
N PHE A 93 -0.06 -9.70 8.91
CA PHE A 93 0.90 -9.07 8.02
C PHE A 93 1.23 -7.62 8.43
N ALA A 94 0.30 -6.89 9.05
CA ALA A 94 0.54 -5.56 9.59
C ALA A 94 1.59 -5.60 10.71
N ALA A 95 1.50 -6.59 11.60
CA ALA A 95 2.51 -6.79 12.64
C ALA A 95 3.90 -7.07 12.03
N TRP A 96 3.96 -7.87 10.95
CA TRP A 96 5.18 -8.06 10.19
C TRP A 96 5.73 -6.75 9.60
N ILE A 97 4.87 -5.91 9.00
CA ILE A 97 5.25 -4.60 8.45
C ILE A 97 5.85 -3.69 9.53
N VAL A 98 5.30 -3.68 10.74
CA VAL A 98 5.85 -2.91 11.87
C VAL A 98 7.27 -3.38 12.21
N VAL A 99 7.45 -4.69 12.38
CA VAL A 99 8.76 -5.27 12.72
C VAL A 99 9.80 -4.99 11.63
N VAL A 100 9.45 -5.23 10.36
CA VAL A 100 10.35 -4.96 9.23
C VAL A 100 10.66 -3.47 9.12
N GLY A 101 9.66 -2.60 9.25
CA GLY A 101 9.85 -1.14 9.19
C GLY A 101 10.83 -0.63 10.23
N LEU A 102 10.69 -1.09 11.49
CA LEU A 102 11.60 -0.74 12.57
C LEU A 102 13.01 -1.30 12.34
N ALA A 103 13.13 -2.60 12.02
CA ALA A 103 14.42 -3.25 11.81
C ALA A 103 15.22 -2.60 10.67
N LEU A 104 14.56 -2.30 9.55
CA LEU A 104 15.22 -1.68 8.40
C LEU A 104 15.56 -0.21 8.63
N THR A 105 14.78 0.51 9.43
CA THR A 105 15.14 1.87 9.86
C THR A 105 16.45 1.87 10.63
N VAL A 106 16.62 0.94 11.58
CA VAL A 106 17.88 0.78 12.33
C VAL A 106 19.02 0.40 11.37
N GLN A 107 18.78 -0.56 10.47
CA GLN A 107 19.79 -0.98 9.49
C GLN A 107 20.26 0.17 8.58
N MET A 108 19.33 1.00 8.09
CA MET A 108 19.67 2.15 7.25
C MET A 108 20.54 3.16 7.98
N VAL A 109 20.26 3.42 9.26
CA VAL A 109 21.07 4.32 10.10
C VAL A 109 22.45 3.70 10.36
N ALA A 110 22.51 2.41 10.68
CA ALA A 110 23.76 1.70 10.95
C ALA A 110 24.68 1.64 9.72
N GLU A 111 24.13 1.52 8.51
CA GLU A 111 24.90 1.54 7.25
C GLU A 111 25.18 2.96 6.72
N GLY A 112 24.77 4.02 7.43
CA GLY A 112 24.97 5.40 6.97
C GLY A 112 24.17 5.74 5.70
N ARG A 113 23.05 5.05 5.48
CA ARG A 113 22.18 5.17 4.30
C ARG A 113 20.91 5.99 4.54
N SER A 114 20.80 6.69 5.66
CA SER A 114 19.70 7.62 5.90
C SER A 114 19.68 8.72 4.82
N PRO A 115 18.50 9.20 4.37
CA PRO A 115 18.43 10.25 3.36
C PRO A 115 19.19 11.52 3.76
N PRO A 116 19.83 12.23 2.83
CA PRO A 116 20.77 13.32 3.15
C PRO A 116 20.11 14.57 3.76
N PHE A 117 18.78 14.66 3.71
CA PHE A 117 17.99 15.74 4.29
C PHE A 117 17.50 15.47 5.72
N PHE A 118 17.80 14.29 6.30
CA PHE A 118 17.49 13.97 7.68
C PHE A 118 18.76 13.72 8.50
N MET A 119 18.78 14.23 9.73
CA MET A 119 19.73 13.75 10.72
C MET A 119 19.42 12.28 11.04
N PRO A 120 20.41 11.37 11.19
CA PRO A 120 20.13 9.95 11.41
C PRO A 120 19.24 9.66 12.62
N GLY A 121 19.45 10.37 13.73
CA GLY A 121 18.60 10.26 14.92
C GLY A 121 17.16 10.75 14.68
N PHE A 122 16.98 11.83 13.93
CA PHE A 122 15.66 12.32 13.55
C PHE A 122 14.92 11.32 12.65
N PHE A 123 15.62 10.77 11.64
CA PHE A 123 15.08 9.73 10.76
C PHE A 123 14.63 8.50 11.57
N LEU A 124 15.46 8.04 12.52
CA LEU A 124 15.14 6.91 13.37
C LEU A 124 13.85 7.13 14.18
N VAL A 125 13.76 8.26 14.89
CA VAL A 125 12.62 8.58 15.75
C VAL A 125 11.35 8.80 14.93
N LEU A 126 11.43 9.53 13.81
CA LEU A 126 10.29 9.77 12.94
C LEU A 126 9.69 8.46 12.41
N ASN A 127 10.53 7.54 11.92
CA ASN A 127 10.06 6.26 11.42
C ASN A 127 9.52 5.36 12.54
N ALA A 128 10.11 5.40 13.74
CA ALA A 128 9.59 4.69 14.90
C ALA A 128 8.20 5.20 15.32
N LEU A 129 8.00 6.52 15.32
CA LEU A 129 6.70 7.12 15.57
C LEU A 129 5.69 6.75 14.50
N ASN A 130 6.05 6.81 13.22
CA ASN A 130 5.17 6.39 12.12
C ASN A 130 4.74 4.92 12.26
N ALA A 131 5.68 4.03 12.62
CA ALA A 131 5.37 2.63 12.87
C ALA A 131 4.45 2.45 14.08
N ALA A 132 4.65 3.21 15.15
CA ALA A 132 3.79 3.19 16.34
C ALA A 132 2.37 3.70 16.03
N PHE A 133 2.24 4.78 15.25
CA PHE A 133 0.95 5.29 14.77
C PHE A 133 0.24 4.28 13.89
N PHE A 134 0.97 3.67 12.94
CA PHE A 134 0.42 2.61 12.10
C PHE A 134 -0.09 1.45 12.96
N ALA A 135 0.70 0.98 13.93
CA ALA A 135 0.30 -0.10 14.82
C ALA A 135 -0.89 0.26 15.73
N GLY A 136 -0.98 1.51 16.19
CA GLY A 136 -2.03 1.97 17.09
C GLY A 136 -3.37 2.27 16.40
N LEU A 137 -3.36 2.52 15.09
CA LEU A 137 -4.56 2.79 14.29
C LEU A 137 -5.07 1.56 13.51
N PHE A 138 -4.34 0.45 13.60
CA PHE A 138 -4.67 -0.79 12.91
C PHE A 138 -5.76 -1.58 13.64
#